data_AF-A0A9N9VBE8-F1
#
_entry.id   AF-A0A9N9VBE8-F1
#
_cell.length_a   1.000
_cell.length_b   1.000
_cell.length_c   1.000
_cell.angle_alpha   90.00
_cell.angle_beta   90.00
_cell.angle_gamma   90.00
#
_symmetry.space_group_name_H-M   'P 1'
#
loop_
_entity.id
_entity.type
_entity.pdbx_description
1 polymer ?
#
loop_
_entity_poly.entity_id
_entity_poly.type
_entity_poly.pdbx_seq_one_letter_code
_entity_poly.pdbx_strand_id
1 'polypeptide(L)'
;MSFFGSIKGKFSKKSSNNPFFQYSQDTPSDPPPAYTQNAAPVAQASSALNVPRAPSAASSKASGISRDMVTNDDDPYAFLTSFDTIFLIDDSSSMTGSRWEQVRQVLKNIVPICTKRDKDGIDLYFINHRSNNTGDASEGKADGGYYNISNPDTVTKIFNGTRPSGSTPTGGRLRSILKPYLAKLDASGDAESVKPINIIVITDGVPTDDPESVIVQAARKLDDMDAPLYQAGIQFFQVGSEASASKSLKE
;
A
#
# COMPACT_ATOMS: atom_id res chain seq x y z
N MET A 1 42.89 -54.66 -41.12
CA MET A 1 42.81 -54.42 -39.66
C MET A 1 41.32 -54.24 -39.36
N SER A 2 40.54 -55.25 -38.95
CA SER A 2 40.55 -55.97 -37.66
C SER A 2 40.62 -55.07 -36.43
N PHE A 3 39.85 -55.27 -35.36
CA PHE A 3 38.61 -56.00 -35.03
C PHE A 3 38.39 -55.63 -33.53
N PHE A 4 37.16 -55.27 -33.14
CA PHE A 4 36.50 -55.55 -31.84
C PHE A 4 36.92 -54.92 -30.50
N GLY A 5 35.88 -54.57 -29.72
CA GLY A 5 35.95 -54.30 -28.27
C GLY A 5 34.69 -53.67 -27.67
N SER A 6 33.54 -54.35 -27.78
CA SER A 6 32.27 -54.04 -27.09
C SER A 6 32.32 -54.52 -25.62
N ILE A 7 31.46 -53.98 -24.73
CA ILE A 7 30.44 -54.72 -23.93
C ILE A 7 30.00 -53.99 -22.63
N LYS A 8 28.66 -53.85 -22.51
CA LYS A 8 27.74 -53.77 -21.32
C LYS A 8 27.97 -52.64 -20.30
N GLY A 9 26.99 -51.85 -19.85
CA GLY A 9 25.54 -52.05 -19.75
C GLY A 9 25.14 -52.06 -18.26
N LYS A 10 24.21 -51.17 -17.83
CA LYS A 10 23.20 -51.41 -16.76
C LYS A 10 22.39 -50.15 -16.46
N PHE A 11 21.09 -50.37 -16.30
CA PHE A 11 20.06 -49.47 -15.79
C PHE A 11 20.40 -48.85 -14.43
N SER A 12 19.99 -47.60 -14.18
CA SER A 12 19.40 -47.20 -12.90
C SER A 12 18.61 -45.90 -13.01
N LYS A 13 17.33 -45.96 -12.61
CA LYS A 13 16.51 -44.80 -12.18
C LYS A 13 17.18 -44.14 -10.95
N LYS A 14 17.10 -42.80 -10.86
CA LYS A 14 17.13 -41.92 -9.67
C LYS A 14 17.89 -40.64 -10.03
N SER A 15 17.56 -39.43 -9.61
CA SER A 15 16.46 -38.85 -8.83
C SER A 15 16.58 -37.37 -9.14
N SER A 16 15.46 -36.71 -9.41
CA SER A 16 15.37 -35.25 -9.47
C SER A 16 15.74 -34.68 -8.10
N ASN A 17 16.77 -33.83 -8.02
CA ASN A 17 17.05 -32.99 -6.85
C ASN A 17 17.21 -31.53 -7.30
N ASN A 18 16.06 -30.87 -7.49
CA ASN A 18 15.99 -29.40 -7.43
C ASN A 18 15.96 -29.01 -5.94
N PRO A 19 16.86 -28.14 -5.45
CA PRO A 19 16.97 -27.86 -4.01
C PRO A 19 15.97 -26.82 -3.49
N PHE A 20 14.86 -26.56 -4.19
CA PHE A 20 13.85 -25.57 -3.78
C PHE A 20 12.46 -26.14 -3.46
N PHE A 21 12.30 -27.46 -3.44
CA PHE A 21 11.07 -28.10 -2.94
C PHE A 21 11.27 -28.67 -1.54
N GLN A 22 11.29 -27.78 -0.54
CA GLN A 22 10.94 -28.17 0.84
C GLN A 22 10.59 -26.95 1.69
N TYR A 23 9.35 -26.51 1.59
CA TYR A 23 8.58 -25.89 2.67
C TYR A 23 7.26 -26.65 2.67
N SER A 24 7.14 -27.68 3.50
CA SER A 24 6.45 -27.63 4.80
C SER A 24 5.23 -26.72 4.75
N GLN A 25 4.07 -27.37 4.72
CA GLN A 25 2.75 -26.82 4.97
C GLN A 25 2.71 -26.10 6.33
N ASP A 26 1.76 -25.17 6.45
CA ASP A 26 1.32 -24.43 7.64
C ASP A 26 2.07 -23.12 7.97
N THR A 27 1.69 -22.05 7.26
CA THR A 27 1.24 -20.79 7.88
C THR A 27 0.25 -20.10 6.93
N PRO A 28 -0.97 -19.73 7.37
CA PRO A 28 -1.85 -18.88 6.57
C PRO A 28 -1.17 -17.51 6.43
N SER A 29 -1.00 -17.06 5.19
CA SER A 29 -0.66 -15.68 4.89
C SER A 29 -1.88 -14.82 5.21
N ASP A 30 -1.99 -14.38 6.46
CA ASP A 30 -3.12 -13.59 6.91
C ASP A 30 -3.22 -12.29 6.09
N PRO A 31 -4.42 -11.92 5.60
CA PRO A 31 -4.64 -10.63 4.97
C PRO A 31 -4.33 -9.49 5.95
N PRO A 32 -4.04 -8.27 5.46
CA PRO A 32 -3.81 -7.12 6.32
C PRO A 32 -4.98 -6.96 7.31
N PRO A 33 -4.70 -6.51 8.55
CA PRO A 33 -5.72 -6.44 9.59
C PRO A 33 -6.93 -5.64 9.09
N ALA A 34 -8.12 -6.22 9.19
CA ALA A 34 -9.36 -5.52 8.97
C ALA A 34 -9.40 -4.30 9.92
N TYR A 35 -9.85 -3.14 9.41
CA TYR A 35 -9.95 -1.91 10.20
C TYR A 35 -10.79 -2.15 11.46
N THR A 36 -10.14 -2.39 12.58
CA THR A 36 -10.78 -2.47 13.89
C THR A 36 -11.15 -1.05 14.33
N GLN A 37 -12.46 -0.78 14.41
CA GLN A 37 -13.00 0.39 15.10
C GLN A 37 -12.70 0.28 16.60
N ASN A 38 -11.50 0.65 17.03
CA ASN A 38 -11.22 0.83 18.45
C ASN A 38 -11.65 2.24 18.86
N ALA A 39 -12.91 2.38 19.28
CA ALA A 39 -13.29 3.43 20.20
C ALA A 39 -12.54 3.19 21.53
N ALA A 40 -11.78 4.19 21.97
CA ALA A 40 -11.02 4.13 23.22
C ALA A 40 -11.94 3.89 24.44
N PRO A 41 -11.49 3.16 25.49
CA PRO A 41 -12.26 3.03 26.71
C PRO A 41 -12.12 4.33 27.52
N VAL A 42 -13.23 5.04 27.69
CA VAL A 42 -13.31 6.18 28.62
C VAL A 42 -13.21 5.63 30.05
N ALA A 43 -12.15 6.00 30.75
CA ALA A 43 -11.96 5.71 32.16
C ALA A 43 -13.09 6.33 32.99
N GLN A 44 -13.71 5.50 33.84
CA GLN A 44 -14.72 5.92 34.81
C GLN A 44 -14.08 6.78 35.90
N ALA A 45 -14.54 8.02 36.04
CA ALA A 45 -14.43 8.81 37.27
C ALA A 45 -15.83 9.22 37.71
N SER A 46 -16.18 8.85 38.94
CA SER A 46 -17.50 9.00 39.54
C SER A 46 -17.69 10.40 40.13
N SER A 47 -18.75 11.11 39.73
CA SER A 47 -19.45 12.04 40.62
C SER A 47 -20.80 12.43 40.01
N ALA A 48 -21.84 12.25 40.82
CA ALA A 48 -23.25 12.43 40.50
C ALA A 48 -23.62 13.85 40.04
N LEU A 49 -24.59 13.95 39.12
CA LEU A 49 -25.74 14.88 39.18
C LEU A 49 -26.77 14.43 38.12
N ASN A 50 -28.03 14.36 38.55
CA ASN A 50 -29.16 13.70 37.92
C ASN A 50 -29.91 14.66 36.97
N VAL A 51 -30.01 14.35 35.66
CA VAL A 51 -30.92 15.03 34.71
C VAL A 51 -31.46 14.00 33.71
N PRO A 52 -32.79 13.85 33.52
CA PRO A 52 -33.33 12.88 32.56
C PRO A 52 -33.31 13.46 31.14
N ARG A 53 -32.57 12.84 30.21
CA ARG A 53 -32.61 13.17 28.77
C ARG A 53 -33.16 11.98 27.98
N ALA A 54 -34.22 12.25 27.22
CA ALA A 54 -35.00 11.33 26.40
C ALA A 54 -34.18 10.52 25.38
N PRO A 55 -34.67 9.34 24.92
CA PRO A 55 -33.98 8.54 23.93
C PRO A 55 -34.10 9.19 22.56
N SER A 56 -33.01 9.77 22.04
CA SER A 56 -32.94 10.18 20.64
C SER A 56 -32.55 8.97 19.82
N ALA A 57 -33.54 8.37 19.14
CA ALA A 57 -33.32 7.39 18.10
C ALA A 57 -32.64 8.08 16.89
N ALA A 58 -31.32 8.15 16.90
CA ALA A 58 -30.55 8.39 15.69
C ALA A 58 -30.28 7.02 15.06
N SER A 59 -31.07 6.70 14.05
CA SER A 59 -30.82 5.57 13.16
C SER A 59 -29.48 5.80 12.46
N SER A 60 -28.40 5.29 13.03
CA SER A 60 -27.13 5.13 12.30
C SER A 60 -27.39 4.13 11.17
N LYS A 61 -27.70 4.66 9.97
CA LYS A 61 -27.46 3.92 8.73
C LYS A 61 -25.94 3.82 8.60
N ALA A 62 -25.35 2.90 9.35
CA ALA A 62 -24.03 2.41 9.03
C ALA A 62 -24.17 1.74 7.66
N SER A 63 -23.79 2.45 6.59
CA SER A 63 -23.40 1.80 5.34
C SER A 63 -22.15 0.99 5.66
N GLY A 64 -22.38 -0.16 6.29
CA GLY A 64 -21.36 -1.15 6.55
C GLY A 64 -20.85 -1.60 5.20
N ILE A 65 -19.53 -1.59 5.05
CA ILE A 65 -18.87 -2.21 3.92
C ILE A 65 -19.38 -3.65 3.86
N SER A 66 -20.11 -4.02 2.79
CA SER A 66 -20.50 -5.40 2.59
C SER A 66 -19.24 -6.24 2.51
N ARG A 67 -19.22 -7.37 3.21
CA ARG A 67 -18.09 -8.32 3.22
C ARG A 67 -17.64 -8.67 1.80
N ASP A 68 -18.59 -8.67 0.86
CA ASP A 68 -18.42 -8.89 -0.57
C ASP A 68 -17.57 -7.81 -1.29
N MET A 69 -17.47 -6.58 -0.76
CA MET A 69 -16.57 -5.51 -1.30
C MET A 69 -15.12 -5.67 -0.83
N VAL A 70 -14.86 -6.39 0.26
CA VAL A 70 -13.53 -6.46 0.90
C VAL A 70 -12.88 -7.84 0.76
N THR A 71 -13.67 -8.91 0.68
CA THR A 71 -13.14 -10.27 0.56
C THR A 71 -14.11 -11.14 -0.26
N ASN A 72 -13.62 -11.71 -1.36
CA ASN A 72 -14.11 -13.02 -1.80
C ASN A 72 -13.18 -14.06 -1.16
N ASP A 73 -13.71 -15.12 -0.57
CA ASP A 73 -12.91 -16.19 0.05
C ASP A 73 -11.90 -16.82 -0.93
N ASP A 74 -12.12 -16.64 -2.24
CA ASP A 74 -11.24 -17.10 -3.33
C ASP A 74 -10.11 -16.12 -3.70
N ASP A 75 -10.16 -14.86 -3.24
CA ASP A 75 -9.14 -13.85 -3.57
C ASP A 75 -8.90 -12.86 -2.41
N PRO A 76 -7.83 -13.07 -1.60
CA PRO A 76 -7.52 -12.24 -0.43
C PRO A 76 -7.14 -10.79 -0.79
N TYR A 77 -6.96 -10.49 -2.08
CA TYR A 77 -6.62 -9.16 -2.59
C TYR A 77 -7.76 -8.55 -3.42
N ALA A 78 -8.96 -9.15 -3.42
CA ALA A 78 -10.12 -8.64 -4.15
C ALA A 78 -10.43 -7.17 -3.82
N PHE A 79 -10.22 -6.75 -2.57
CA PHE A 79 -10.41 -5.35 -2.18
C PHE A 79 -9.56 -4.38 -2.99
N LEU A 80 -8.39 -4.77 -3.50
CA LEU A 80 -7.53 -3.89 -4.32
C LEU A 80 -8.20 -3.44 -5.63
N THR A 81 -9.26 -4.12 -6.07
CA THR A 81 -10.08 -3.69 -7.23
C THR A 81 -10.91 -2.44 -6.93
N SER A 82 -11.21 -2.19 -5.65
CA SER A 82 -12.16 -1.16 -5.20
C SER A 82 -11.49 0.17 -4.87
N PHE A 83 -10.15 0.24 -4.92
CA PHE A 83 -9.38 1.43 -4.57
C PHE A 83 -8.32 1.72 -5.63
N ASP A 84 -8.14 3.00 -5.95
CA ASP A 84 -6.93 3.45 -6.65
C ASP A 84 -5.73 3.33 -5.70
N THR A 85 -4.76 2.49 -6.06
CA THR A 85 -3.58 2.25 -5.23
C THR A 85 -2.46 3.21 -5.58
N ILE A 86 -2.03 4.01 -4.60
CA ILE A 86 -1.00 5.03 -4.75
C ILE A 86 0.18 4.68 -3.84
N PHE A 87 1.38 4.58 -4.40
CA PHE A 87 2.61 4.45 -3.62
C PHE A 87 3.30 5.81 -3.49
N LEU A 88 3.55 6.24 -2.25
CA LEU A 88 4.41 7.39 -1.95
C LEU A 88 5.74 6.87 -1.40
N ILE A 89 6.78 6.97 -2.21
CA ILE A 89 8.10 6.43 -1.89
C ILE A 89 9.01 7.53 -1.39
N ASP A 90 9.60 7.30 -0.23
CA ASP A 90 10.72 8.07 0.28
C ASP A 90 11.94 7.87 -0.61
N ASP A 91 12.41 8.96 -1.19
CA ASP A 91 13.65 9.06 -1.93
C ASP A 91 14.60 10.04 -1.28
N SER A 92 14.54 10.22 0.05
CA SER A 92 15.51 11.00 0.81
C SER A 92 16.88 10.33 0.83
N SER A 93 17.92 11.08 1.22
CA SER A 93 19.30 10.58 1.21
C SER A 93 19.52 9.30 2.04
N SER A 94 18.73 9.07 3.11
CA SER A 94 18.83 7.87 3.98
C SER A 94 18.47 6.58 3.25
N MET A 95 17.64 6.66 2.20
CA MET A 95 17.21 5.51 1.41
C MET A 95 18.31 4.95 0.50
N THR A 96 19.45 5.63 0.36
CA THR A 96 20.57 5.20 -0.49
C THR A 96 21.02 3.76 -0.21
N GLY A 97 21.24 2.98 -1.28
CA GLY A 97 21.77 1.63 -1.17
C GLY A 97 20.68 0.57 -1.08
N SER A 98 20.78 -0.33 -0.09
CA SER A 98 19.94 -1.53 -0.03
C SER A 98 18.46 -1.21 0.20
N ARG A 99 18.14 -0.14 0.93
CA ARG A 99 16.75 0.28 1.20
C ARG A 99 16.04 0.64 -0.11
N TRP A 100 16.65 1.49 -0.93
CA TRP A 100 16.16 1.84 -2.27
C TRP A 100 15.94 0.62 -3.15
N GLU A 101 16.90 -0.32 -3.16
CA GLU A 101 16.81 -1.54 -3.95
C GLU A 101 15.71 -2.48 -3.45
N GLN A 102 15.52 -2.60 -2.14
CA GLN A 102 14.42 -3.38 -1.55
C GLN A 102 13.07 -2.84 -1.99
N VAL A 103 12.85 -1.52 -1.89
CA VAL A 103 11.59 -0.89 -2.32
C VAL A 103 11.34 -1.15 -3.81
N ARG A 104 12.37 -1.04 -4.65
CA ARG A 104 12.27 -1.35 -6.08
C ARG A 104 11.80 -2.77 -6.32
N GLN A 105 12.36 -3.76 -5.63
CA GLN A 105 11.97 -5.17 -5.79
C GLN A 105 10.55 -5.44 -5.28
N VAL A 106 10.18 -4.85 -4.15
CA VAL A 106 8.81 -4.95 -3.61
C VAL A 106 7.80 -4.45 -4.63
N LEU A 107 8.00 -3.24 -5.18
CA LEU A 107 7.09 -2.67 -6.18
C LEU A 107 7.02 -3.51 -7.47
N LYS A 108 8.14 -4.04 -7.95
CA LYS A 108 8.14 -4.95 -9.11
C LYS A 108 7.29 -6.20 -8.91
N ASN A 109 7.21 -6.70 -7.67
CA ASN A 109 6.43 -7.88 -7.34
C ASN A 109 4.94 -7.55 -7.10
N ILE A 110 4.66 -6.35 -6.58
CA ILE A 110 3.29 -5.90 -6.29
C ILE A 110 2.54 -5.46 -7.56
N VAL A 111 3.20 -4.76 -8.49
CA VAL A 111 2.54 -4.24 -9.71
C VAL A 111 1.73 -5.32 -10.45
N PRO A 112 2.26 -6.52 -10.75
CA PRO A 112 1.48 -7.57 -11.42
C PRO A 112 0.27 -8.08 -10.60
N ILE A 113 0.33 -7.97 -9.28
CA ILE A 113 -0.77 -8.36 -8.37
C ILE A 113 -1.89 -7.32 -8.45
N CYS A 114 -1.52 -6.03 -8.45
CA CYS A 114 -2.44 -4.91 -8.61
C CYS A 114 -3.06 -4.91 -10.02
N THR A 115 -2.27 -5.01 -11.09
CA THR A 115 -2.75 -4.91 -12.48
C THR A 115 -3.72 -6.02 -12.91
N LYS A 116 -3.65 -7.20 -12.27
CA LYS A 116 -4.63 -8.27 -12.51
C LYS A 116 -6.05 -7.91 -12.05
N ARG A 117 -6.17 -6.92 -11.16
CA ARG A 117 -7.37 -6.59 -10.40
C ARG A 117 -7.82 -5.15 -10.68
N ASP A 118 -6.86 -4.24 -10.80
CA ASP A 118 -7.06 -2.87 -11.24
C ASP A 118 -6.50 -2.67 -12.65
N LYS A 119 -7.35 -2.30 -13.60
CA LYS A 119 -6.99 -2.31 -15.03
C LYS A 119 -6.12 -1.11 -15.43
N ASP A 120 -6.19 -0.01 -14.69
CA ASP A 120 -5.35 1.17 -14.93
C ASP A 120 -3.96 1.03 -14.28
N GLY A 121 -3.84 0.30 -13.18
CA GLY A 121 -2.56 -0.08 -12.57
C GLY A 121 -2.36 0.59 -11.21
N ILE A 122 -1.13 1.05 -10.93
CA ILE A 122 -0.84 1.84 -9.73
C ILE A 122 -0.30 3.21 -10.10
N ASP A 123 -0.47 4.15 -9.18
CA ASP A 123 0.20 5.44 -9.25
C ASP A 123 1.38 5.47 -8.29
N LEU A 124 2.46 6.15 -8.69
CA LEU A 124 3.71 6.23 -7.94
C LEU A 124 4.16 7.68 -7.84
N TYR A 125 4.40 8.11 -6.61
CA TYR A 125 4.99 9.40 -6.28
C TYR A 125 6.26 9.19 -5.47
N PHE A 126 7.21 10.12 -5.62
CA PHE A 126 8.33 10.25 -4.71
C PHE A 126 8.14 11.47 -3.80
N ILE A 127 8.76 11.45 -2.61
CA ILE A 127 8.73 12.58 -1.68
C ILE A 127 9.41 13.80 -2.30
N ASN A 128 10.63 13.65 -2.82
CA ASN A 128 11.46 14.71 -3.36
C ASN A 128 11.39 14.78 -4.89
N HIS A 129 11.64 13.66 -5.58
CA HIS A 129 11.66 13.62 -7.04
C HIS A 129 10.28 13.91 -7.64
N ARG A 130 10.28 14.57 -8.81
CA ARG A 130 9.10 14.89 -9.60
C ARG A 130 9.32 14.43 -11.03
N SER A 131 8.38 13.66 -11.57
CA SER A 131 8.35 13.42 -13.01
C SER A 131 7.97 14.71 -13.77
N ASN A 132 8.13 14.71 -15.10
CA ASN A 132 7.65 15.81 -15.94
C ASN A 132 6.13 15.75 -16.20
N ASN A 133 5.42 14.79 -15.62
CA ASN A 133 3.98 14.67 -15.79
C ASN A 133 3.26 15.73 -14.94
N THR A 134 2.41 16.53 -15.55
CA THR A 134 1.66 17.60 -14.87
C THR A 134 0.48 17.08 -14.04
N GLY A 135 0.17 15.79 -14.12
CA GLY A 135 -1.03 15.21 -13.53
C GLY A 135 -2.29 15.52 -14.31
N ASP A 136 -3.41 15.15 -13.72
CA ASP A 136 -4.75 15.51 -14.16
C ASP A 136 -5.62 15.77 -12.93
N ALA A 137 -5.84 17.05 -12.62
CA ALA A 137 -6.62 17.46 -11.47
C ALA A 137 -8.09 17.01 -11.57
N SER A 138 -8.62 16.82 -12.79
CA SER A 138 -9.99 16.31 -12.98
C SER A 138 -10.09 14.81 -12.65
N GLU A 139 -9.00 14.07 -12.81
CA GLU A 139 -8.89 12.69 -12.33
C GLU A 139 -8.47 12.60 -10.85
N GLY A 140 -8.12 13.72 -10.22
CA GLY A 140 -7.64 13.76 -8.83
C GLY A 140 -6.14 13.47 -8.71
N LYS A 141 -5.40 13.51 -9.82
CA LYS A 141 -3.97 13.21 -9.90
C LYS A 141 -3.14 14.48 -9.80
N ALA A 142 -2.23 14.51 -8.84
CA ALA A 142 -1.30 15.63 -8.61
C ALA A 142 -0.22 15.74 -9.70
N ASP A 143 0.67 16.72 -9.63
CA ASP A 143 1.83 16.81 -10.52
C ASP A 143 3.01 15.92 -10.05
N GLY A 144 3.92 15.66 -10.99
CA GLY A 144 5.19 15.00 -10.73
C GLY A 144 5.11 13.54 -10.30
N GLY A 145 3.97 12.88 -10.50
CA GLY A 145 3.79 11.44 -10.31
C GLY A 145 4.02 10.63 -11.58
N TYR A 146 3.98 9.31 -11.42
CA TYR A 146 4.00 8.34 -12.51
C TYR A 146 2.69 7.57 -12.44
N TYR A 147 1.91 7.60 -13.51
CA TYR A 147 0.53 7.14 -13.50
C TYR A 147 0.34 5.82 -14.23
N ASN A 148 -0.68 5.08 -13.82
CA ASN A 148 -1.19 3.90 -14.52
C ASN A 148 -0.08 2.85 -14.79
N ILE A 149 0.80 2.64 -13.81
CA ILE A 149 1.91 1.71 -13.91
C ILE A 149 1.36 0.29 -13.81
N SER A 150 1.43 -0.42 -14.93
CA SER A 150 0.93 -1.79 -15.07
C SER A 150 2.03 -2.81 -15.40
N ASN A 151 3.29 -2.36 -15.53
CA ASN A 151 4.42 -3.19 -15.94
C ASN A 151 5.62 -3.04 -14.98
N PRO A 152 6.16 -4.15 -14.43
CA PRO A 152 7.38 -4.15 -13.60
C PRO A 152 8.61 -3.50 -14.25
N ASP A 153 8.72 -3.53 -15.58
CA ASP A 153 9.83 -2.89 -16.29
C ASP A 153 9.75 -1.37 -16.20
N THR A 154 8.54 -0.81 -16.13
CA THR A 154 8.33 0.62 -15.90
C THR A 154 8.84 1.04 -14.54
N VAL A 155 8.57 0.24 -13.48
CA VAL A 155 9.15 0.47 -12.14
C VAL A 155 10.67 0.48 -12.20
N THR A 156 11.26 -0.49 -12.89
CA THR A 156 12.73 -0.56 -13.04
C THR A 156 13.29 0.68 -13.73
N LYS A 157 12.66 1.16 -14.80
CA LYS A 157 13.07 2.37 -15.50
C LYS A 157 12.97 3.62 -14.63
N ILE A 158 11.89 3.74 -13.86
CA ILE A 158 11.68 4.86 -12.93
C ILE A 158 12.80 4.89 -11.88
N PHE A 159 13.04 3.77 -11.19
CA PHE A 159 14.09 3.70 -10.15
C PHE A 159 15.51 3.84 -10.71
N ASN A 160 15.75 3.44 -11.97
CA ASN A 160 17.03 3.69 -12.63
C ASN A 160 17.25 5.17 -12.97
N GLY A 161 16.17 5.92 -13.22
CA GLY A 161 16.19 7.36 -13.50
C GLY A 161 16.16 8.26 -12.27
N THR A 162 15.77 7.74 -11.11
CA THR A 162 15.69 8.49 -9.85
C THR A 162 16.82 8.08 -8.90
N ARG A 163 17.34 9.04 -8.11
CA ARG A 163 18.36 8.78 -7.09
C ARG A 163 17.90 9.34 -5.75
N PRO A 164 18.08 8.59 -4.65
CA PRO A 164 17.77 9.11 -3.32
C PRO A 164 18.59 10.37 -3.03
N SER A 165 17.91 11.43 -2.61
CA SER A 165 18.49 12.73 -2.25
C SER A 165 17.50 13.59 -1.46
N GLY A 166 18.01 14.51 -0.66
CA GLY A 166 17.19 15.47 0.08
C GLY A 166 16.67 14.94 1.42
N SER A 167 15.73 15.69 2.00
CA SER A 167 15.07 15.42 3.28
C SER A 167 13.80 14.57 3.10
N THR A 168 13.03 14.38 4.17
CA THR A 168 11.81 13.56 4.17
C THR A 168 10.55 14.39 4.44
N PRO A 169 10.19 15.41 3.63
CA PRO A 169 8.99 16.23 3.84
C PRO A 169 7.71 15.49 3.40
N THR A 170 7.38 14.42 4.14
CA THR A 170 6.27 13.52 3.85
C THR A 170 4.93 14.24 3.84
N GLY A 171 4.69 15.13 4.81
CA GLY A 171 3.44 15.88 4.92
C GLY A 171 3.18 16.76 3.70
N GLY A 172 4.21 17.48 3.23
CA GLY A 172 4.15 18.31 2.04
C GLY A 172 3.75 17.53 0.79
N ARG A 173 4.35 16.34 0.58
CA ARG A 173 4.01 15.51 -0.57
C ARG A 173 2.63 14.84 -0.43
N LEU A 174 2.27 14.36 0.76
CA LEU A 174 0.91 13.86 1.03
C LEU A 174 -0.15 14.93 0.72
N ARG A 175 0.07 16.18 1.14
CA ARG A 175 -0.84 17.30 0.86
C ARG A 175 -1.01 17.52 -0.65
N SER A 176 0.09 17.47 -1.40
CA SER A 176 0.11 17.62 -2.85
C SER A 176 -0.74 16.55 -3.56
N ILE A 177 -0.71 15.31 -3.06
CA ILE A 177 -1.48 14.17 -3.59
C ILE A 177 -2.96 14.26 -3.17
N LEU A 178 -3.23 14.50 -1.89
CA LEU A 178 -4.59 14.52 -1.33
C LEU A 178 -5.42 15.71 -1.84
N LYS A 179 -4.79 16.87 -2.09
CA LYS A 179 -5.50 18.09 -2.48
C LYS A 179 -6.34 17.94 -3.76
N PRO A 180 -5.81 17.50 -4.93
CA PRO A 180 -6.61 17.32 -6.13
C PRO A 180 -7.68 16.23 -5.97
N TYR A 181 -7.37 15.16 -5.23
CA TYR A 181 -8.36 14.12 -4.94
C TYR A 181 -9.56 14.66 -4.15
N LEU A 182 -9.32 15.37 -3.05
CA LEU A 182 -10.39 15.99 -2.25
C LEU A 182 -11.18 17.03 -3.05
N ALA A 183 -10.52 17.76 -3.96
CA ALA A 183 -11.21 18.72 -4.83
C ALA A 183 -12.11 18.02 -5.86
N LYS A 184 -11.68 16.89 -6.43
CA LYS A 184 -12.51 16.04 -7.30
C LYS A 184 -13.71 15.49 -6.53
N LEU A 185 -13.49 15.03 -5.30
CA LEU A 185 -14.55 14.50 -4.44
C LEU A 185 -15.61 15.56 -4.16
N ASP A 186 -15.18 16.75 -3.71
CA ASP A 186 -16.07 17.89 -3.45
C ASP A 186 -16.86 18.31 -4.71
N ALA A 187 -16.17 18.40 -5.86
CA ALA A 187 -16.80 18.78 -7.12
C ALA A 187 -17.80 17.74 -7.66
N SER A 188 -17.68 16.47 -7.28
CA SER A 188 -18.60 15.42 -7.71
C SER A 188 -20.00 15.58 -7.11
N GLY A 189 -20.11 16.17 -5.91
CA GLY A 189 -21.34 16.27 -5.14
C GLY A 189 -21.88 14.92 -4.62
N ASP A 190 -21.23 13.81 -4.95
CA ASP A 190 -21.56 12.46 -4.51
C ASP A 190 -20.25 11.69 -4.28
N ALA A 191 -19.83 11.59 -3.03
CA ALA A 191 -18.56 10.98 -2.66
C ALA A 191 -18.46 9.50 -3.11
N GLU A 192 -19.57 8.78 -3.16
CA GLU A 192 -19.62 7.38 -3.60
C GLU A 192 -19.38 7.23 -5.11
N SER A 193 -19.56 8.30 -5.89
CA SER A 193 -19.28 8.31 -7.33
C SER A 193 -17.78 8.38 -7.68
N VAL A 194 -16.94 8.73 -6.70
CA VAL A 194 -15.49 8.84 -6.87
C VAL A 194 -14.82 7.61 -6.26
N LYS A 195 -14.01 6.91 -7.06
CA LYS A 195 -13.25 5.74 -6.62
C LYS A 195 -12.39 6.10 -5.38
N PRO A 196 -12.50 5.35 -4.28
CA PRO A 196 -11.66 5.52 -3.10
C PRO A 196 -10.16 5.37 -3.41
N ILE A 197 -9.29 6.00 -2.62
CA ILE A 197 -7.82 5.87 -2.76
C ILE A 197 -7.19 5.13 -1.58
N ASN A 198 -6.10 4.42 -1.83
CA ASN A 198 -5.25 3.83 -0.80
C ASN A 198 -3.78 4.27 -1.02
N ILE A 199 -3.30 5.18 -0.16
CA ILE A 199 -1.93 5.70 -0.20
C ILE A 199 -1.03 4.85 0.71
N ILE A 200 -0.05 4.18 0.12
CA ILE A 200 0.97 3.39 0.81
C ILE A 200 2.27 4.19 0.81
N VAL A 201 2.63 4.73 1.97
CA VAL A 201 3.88 5.46 2.21
C VAL A 201 4.97 4.47 2.59
N ILE A 202 6.07 4.44 1.83
CA ILE A 202 7.24 3.61 2.14
C ILE A 202 8.42 4.51 2.47
N THR A 203 8.91 4.46 3.72
CA THR A 203 9.97 5.34 4.23
C THR A 203 10.92 4.59 5.16
N ASP A 204 12.10 5.13 5.44
CA ASP A 204 13.05 4.53 6.38
C ASP A 204 13.28 5.32 7.66
N GLY A 205 12.59 6.45 7.82
CA GLY A 205 12.86 7.41 8.86
C GLY A 205 11.66 8.26 9.23
N VAL A 206 11.93 9.27 10.07
CA VAL A 206 10.94 10.20 10.58
C VAL A 206 10.76 11.34 9.57
N PRO A 207 9.51 11.75 9.27
CA PRO A 207 9.22 12.94 8.48
C PRO A 207 9.97 14.17 8.99
N THR A 208 10.43 15.03 8.09
CA THR A 208 11.07 16.31 8.43
C THR A 208 10.07 17.47 8.56
N ASP A 209 8.80 17.17 8.38
CA ASP A 209 7.66 18.06 8.54
C ASP A 209 6.54 17.35 9.33
N ASP A 210 5.33 17.92 9.30
CA ASP A 210 4.18 17.41 10.05
C ASP A 210 3.13 16.79 9.10
N PRO A 211 3.23 15.48 8.80
CA PRO A 211 2.19 14.78 8.05
C PRO A 211 0.90 14.59 8.86
N GLU A 212 0.97 14.57 10.20
CA GLU A 212 -0.21 14.36 11.04
C GLU A 212 -1.23 15.48 10.82
N SER A 213 -0.81 16.75 10.85
CA SER A 213 -1.74 17.84 10.58
C SER A 213 -2.33 17.82 9.18
N VAL A 214 -1.60 17.31 8.19
CA VAL A 214 -2.11 17.14 6.82
C VAL A 214 -3.17 16.05 6.76
N ILE A 215 -2.93 14.92 7.42
CA ILE A 215 -3.88 13.81 7.49
C ILE A 215 -5.14 14.23 8.24
N VAL A 216 -5.00 14.90 9.40
CA VAL A 216 -6.14 15.41 10.18
C VAL A 216 -6.97 16.41 9.38
N GLN A 217 -6.33 17.30 8.61
CA GLN A 217 -7.05 18.24 7.75
C GLN A 217 -7.79 17.54 6.61
N ALA A 218 -7.20 16.50 6.02
CA ALA A 218 -7.86 15.70 4.99
C ALA A 218 -9.07 14.94 5.55
N ALA A 219 -8.92 14.32 6.73
CA ALA A 219 -9.99 13.61 7.42
C ALA A 219 -11.17 14.54 7.73
N ARG A 220 -10.91 15.73 8.28
CA ARG A 220 -11.97 16.73 8.55
C ARG A 220 -12.75 17.11 7.29
N LYS A 221 -12.06 17.27 6.15
CA LYS A 221 -12.74 17.58 4.88
C LYS A 221 -13.60 16.42 4.38
N LEU A 222 -13.15 15.17 4.58
CA LEU A 222 -13.96 13.99 4.26
C LEU A 222 -15.20 13.92 5.15
N ASP A 223 -15.05 14.22 6.45
CA ASP A 223 -16.17 14.29 7.39
C ASP A 223 -17.18 15.40 7.00
N ASP A 224 -16.69 16.58 6.61
CA ASP A 224 -17.52 17.71 6.16
C ASP A 224 -18.33 17.37 4.89
N MET A 225 -17.82 16.46 4.05
CA MET A 225 -18.47 15.97 2.83
C MET A 225 -19.39 14.75 3.09
N ASP A 226 -19.51 14.27 4.34
CA ASP A 226 -20.18 13.01 4.68
C ASP A 226 -19.65 11.82 3.85
N ALA A 227 -18.35 11.84 3.53
CA ALA A 227 -17.73 10.82 2.70
C ALA A 227 -17.65 9.48 3.45
N PRO A 228 -17.71 8.33 2.73
CA PRO A 228 -17.54 7.03 3.35
C PRO A 228 -16.21 6.92 4.11
N LEU A 229 -16.20 6.21 5.24
CA LEU A 229 -14.98 6.03 6.07
C LEU A 229 -13.80 5.43 5.29
N TYR A 230 -14.09 4.67 4.24
CA TYR A 230 -13.08 4.02 3.39
C TYR A 230 -12.64 4.90 2.21
N GLN A 231 -13.15 6.12 2.06
CA GLN A 231 -12.90 6.96 0.88
C GLN A 231 -11.40 7.23 0.65
N ALA A 232 -10.61 7.36 1.72
CA ALA A 232 -9.16 7.48 1.65
C ALA A 232 -8.46 6.70 2.76
N GLY A 233 -7.65 5.73 2.40
CA GLY A 233 -6.72 5.03 3.29
C GLY A 233 -5.30 5.58 3.18
N ILE A 234 -4.59 5.69 4.30
CA ILE A 234 -3.15 6.03 4.33
C ILE A 234 -2.43 5.05 5.25
N GLN A 235 -1.41 4.37 4.73
CA GLN A 235 -0.64 3.35 5.44
C GLN A 235 0.85 3.68 5.37
N PHE A 236 1.57 3.51 6.48
CA PHE A 236 3.01 3.73 6.56
C PHE A 236 3.73 2.39 6.71
N PHE A 237 4.70 2.13 5.84
CA PHE A 237 5.58 0.96 5.90
C PHE A 237 7.03 1.44 6.04
N GLN A 238 7.68 0.98 7.11
CA GLN A 238 9.08 1.30 7.35
C GLN A 238 10.00 0.26 6.71
N VAL A 239 10.99 0.71 5.94
CA VAL A 239 12.07 -0.14 5.42
C VAL A 239 13.36 0.15 6.16
N GLY A 240 14.18 -0.88 6.37
CA GLY A 240 15.49 -0.68 6.99
C GLY A 240 15.48 -0.58 8.52
N SER A 241 14.91 -1.56 9.19
CA SER A 241 15.31 -2.01 10.53
C SER A 241 15.16 -3.53 10.54
N GLU A 242 16.24 -4.28 10.30
CA GLU A 242 16.93 -5.03 11.35
C GLU A 242 18.42 -5.20 10.99
N ALA A 243 19.32 -4.71 11.86
CA ALA A 243 20.73 -5.08 11.83
C ALA A 243 21.00 -6.48 12.43
N SER A 244 19.97 -7.33 12.62
CA SER A 244 20.13 -8.72 13.10
C SER A 244 19.03 -9.73 12.71
N ALA A 245 18.23 -9.54 11.66
CA ALA A 245 17.26 -10.56 11.21
C ALA A 245 17.83 -11.63 10.26
N SER A 246 19.16 -11.85 10.26
CA SER A 246 19.78 -12.98 9.53
C SER A 246 20.75 -13.80 10.40
N LYS A 247 20.79 -13.54 11.72
CA LYS A 247 21.57 -14.35 12.68
C LYS A 247 20.74 -15.21 13.64
N SER A 248 19.40 -15.09 13.63
CA SER A 248 18.49 -15.96 14.41
C SER A 248 17.61 -16.87 13.54
N LEU A 249 17.92 -17.03 12.25
CA LEU A 249 17.28 -18.03 11.36
C LEU A 249 18.24 -19.16 10.96
N LYS A 250 19.22 -19.44 11.83
CA LYS A 250 20.04 -20.66 11.80
C LYS A 250 20.07 -21.25 13.21
N GLU A 251 18.96 -21.86 13.60
CA GLU A 251 18.95 -23.13 14.34
C GLU A 251 18.07 -24.11 13.55
#